data_AF-W9R0Z2-F1
#
_entry.id   AF-W9R0Z2-F1
#
_cell.length_a   1.000
_cell.length_b   1.000
_cell.length_c   1.000
_cell.angle_alpha   90.00
_cell.angle_beta   90.00
_cell.angle_gamma   90.00
#
_symmetry.space_group_name_H-M   'P 1'
#
loop_
_entity.id
_entity.type
_entity.pdbx_description
1 polymer ?
#
loop_
_entity_poly.entity_id
_entity_poly.type
_entity_poly.pdbx_seq_one_letter_code
_entity_poly.pdbx_strand_id
1 'polypeptide(L)'
;MGFEGDEELAAQNEVPTKSVFRYNSPLVQVSLIGLVCFCCPGMFNALSGMGGGGQVDPTASDNSLTALYTTFAVFGILGGGIYNILGPRLTLLSACLTYVLYAGSFLYYNHHKNQSFAIVAGAVLGVGAGLLWAGQGAIMTSYPPPARKGTYISLFWSIFNMGGVIGGLIPFVLNYHRTKAASVNDATYIAFMCFMITGALLSLAILPPSEVVRDDGTRCTNIKYSNVSTELVEIIKLFRNWKMLLIAPAAWSSNFFYTYHFNNVNGVLFNLRTRGFNNVFYWGAQMLGSIGIGYLMDFSFKSRRTRGYFGIGVVAVLGTAIWAGGLANQLNYTRADSLTIEKLDFKESGNDFAGPFVLYFSYGLLDAMFQSVVYWLIGALANDSETLSRYVGFYKGVQSAGAAVAWQVDTRKISFLSQLIVNWSLTTLSYPLLVVLVLLAVKDEKTSEEENDTKDVDPPSAKPAFVH
;
A
#
# COMPACT_ATOMS: atom_id res chain seq x y z
N MET A 1 -9.73 44.97 -55.97
CA MET A 1 -8.67 44.87 -54.95
C MET A 1 -9.39 44.53 -53.65
N GLY A 2 -9.69 43.28 -53.33
CA GLY A 2 -8.77 42.14 -53.22
C GLY A 2 -8.35 42.05 -51.75
N PHE A 3 -9.24 41.55 -50.89
CA PHE A 3 -9.00 41.36 -49.45
C PHE A 3 -8.06 40.15 -49.27
N GLU A 4 -6.78 40.40 -49.06
CA GLU A 4 -5.86 39.47 -48.39
C GLU A 4 -5.96 39.76 -46.88
N GLY A 5 -6.39 38.78 -46.09
CA GLY A 5 -6.50 38.96 -44.64
C GLY A 5 -7.06 37.79 -43.84
N ASP A 6 -7.74 36.83 -44.47
CA ASP A 6 -8.47 35.77 -43.76
C ASP A 6 -7.89 34.35 -43.92
N GLU A 7 -6.58 34.20 -44.19
CA GLU A 7 -5.92 32.88 -44.23
C GLU A 7 -4.90 32.62 -43.11
N GLU A 8 -4.66 33.58 -42.20
CA GLU A 8 -3.63 33.42 -41.14
C GLU A 8 -4.17 33.15 -39.72
N LEU A 9 -5.46 32.83 -39.57
CA LEU A 9 -6.09 32.51 -38.27
C LEU A 9 -6.58 31.07 -38.12
N ALA A 10 -6.30 30.19 -39.09
CA ALA A 10 -6.64 28.75 -39.02
C ALA A 10 -5.43 27.84 -38.69
N ALA A 11 -4.31 28.40 -38.21
CA ALA A 11 -3.07 27.65 -38.00
C ALA A 11 -2.58 27.66 -36.54
N GLN A 12 -3.47 27.52 -35.54
CA GLN A 12 -3.05 27.26 -34.15
C GLN A 12 -4.04 26.34 -33.42
N ASN A 13 -3.81 25.02 -33.54
CA ASN A 13 -3.82 24.03 -32.45
C ASN A 13 -3.78 22.60 -33.01
N GLU A 14 -2.85 22.31 -33.92
CA GLU A 14 -2.38 20.93 -34.04
C GLU A 14 -1.43 20.67 -32.86
N VAL A 15 -1.96 20.10 -31.78
CA VAL A 15 -1.11 19.51 -30.73
C VAL A 15 -0.29 18.43 -31.45
N PRO A 16 1.04 18.56 -31.59
CA PRO A 16 1.82 17.53 -32.25
C PRO A 16 1.61 16.26 -31.43
N THR A 17 1.11 15.21 -32.06
CA THR A 17 0.96 13.88 -31.47
C THR A 17 2.33 13.34 -31.10
N LYS A 18 2.88 13.84 -29.99
CA LYS A 18 4.14 13.39 -29.42
C LYS A 18 3.92 11.96 -28.96
N SER A 19 4.84 11.06 -29.35
CA SER A 19 4.82 9.66 -28.98
C SER A 19 4.46 9.46 -27.50
N VAL A 20 3.48 8.59 -27.25
CA VAL A 20 2.97 8.26 -25.90
C VAL A 20 4.09 7.72 -24.99
N PHE A 21 5.13 7.13 -25.58
CA PHE A 21 6.30 6.54 -24.91
C PHE A 21 7.49 7.49 -24.75
N ARG A 22 7.25 8.81 -24.86
CA ARG A 22 8.29 9.80 -24.62
C ARG A 22 8.78 9.74 -23.16
N TYR A 23 10.09 9.77 -22.92
CA TYR A 23 10.68 9.63 -21.59
C TYR A 23 10.18 10.67 -20.57
N ASN A 24 9.97 11.91 -21.01
CA ASN A 24 9.36 12.97 -20.20
C ASN A 24 7.84 13.05 -20.29
N SER A 25 7.18 11.96 -20.71
CA SER A 25 5.73 11.76 -20.56
C SER A 25 5.39 11.29 -19.14
N PRO A 26 4.27 11.75 -18.57
CA PRO A 26 3.73 11.21 -17.32
C PRO A 26 3.56 9.68 -17.34
N LEU A 27 3.23 9.09 -18.50
CA LEU A 27 2.97 7.65 -18.59
C LEU A 27 4.23 6.82 -18.36
N VAL A 28 5.33 7.22 -18.99
CA VAL A 28 6.63 6.57 -18.80
C VAL A 28 7.12 6.77 -17.37
N GLN A 29 7.00 7.97 -16.81
CA GLN A 29 7.44 8.26 -15.45
C GLN A 29 6.63 7.52 -14.38
N VAL A 30 5.31 7.40 -14.55
CA VAL A 30 4.45 6.61 -13.65
C VAL A 30 4.74 5.11 -13.78
N SER A 31 4.99 4.64 -14.99
CA SER A 31 5.40 3.24 -15.21
C SER A 31 6.76 2.96 -14.56
N LEU A 32 7.69 3.92 -14.63
CA LEU A 32 9.03 3.80 -14.05
C LEU A 32 8.96 3.75 -12.51
N ILE A 33 8.21 4.62 -11.84
CA ILE A 33 8.01 4.50 -10.38
C ILE A 33 7.28 3.20 -10.02
N GLY A 34 6.36 2.72 -10.86
CA GLY A 34 5.75 1.40 -10.74
C GLY A 34 6.80 0.29 -10.77
N LEU A 35 7.74 0.32 -11.72
CA LEU A 35 8.84 -0.64 -11.84
C LEU A 35 9.82 -0.57 -10.67
N VAL A 36 10.13 0.64 -10.17
CA VAL A 36 10.92 0.80 -8.94
C VAL A 36 10.21 0.15 -7.75
N CYS A 37 8.91 0.37 -7.62
CA CYS A 37 8.11 -0.22 -6.54
C CYS A 37 7.96 -1.74 -6.69
N PHE A 38 7.85 -2.25 -7.92
CA PHE A 38 7.90 -3.68 -8.24
C PHE A 38 9.21 -4.31 -7.74
N CYS A 39 10.35 -3.67 -8.02
CA CYS A 39 11.68 -4.19 -7.69
C CYS A 39 12.03 -4.08 -6.19
N CYS A 40 11.58 -3.04 -5.50
CA CYS A 40 11.95 -2.79 -4.11
C CYS A 40 10.85 -3.30 -3.15
N PRO A 41 9.77 -2.54 -2.87
CA PRO A 41 8.72 -3.02 -1.98
C PRO A 41 7.99 -4.27 -2.48
N GLY A 42 7.91 -4.54 -3.78
CA GLY A 42 7.36 -5.80 -4.31
C GLY A 42 8.19 -7.03 -3.90
N MET A 43 9.52 -6.94 -3.98
CA MET A 43 10.41 -8.01 -3.49
C MET A 43 10.38 -8.13 -1.96
N PHE A 44 10.22 -7.03 -1.23
CA PHE A 44 10.02 -7.06 0.22
C PHE A 44 8.71 -7.75 0.61
N ASN A 45 7.62 -7.47 -0.12
CA ASN A 45 6.33 -8.14 0.06
C ASN A 45 6.44 -9.63 -0.20
N ALA A 46 7.17 -10.01 -1.25
CA ALA A 46 7.44 -11.41 -1.54
C ALA A 46 8.26 -12.09 -0.42
N LEU A 47 9.29 -11.41 0.09
CA LEU A 47 10.13 -11.91 1.18
C LEU A 47 9.32 -12.10 2.47
N SER A 48 8.47 -11.13 2.81
CA SER A 48 7.62 -11.15 3.99
C SER A 48 6.52 -12.20 3.88
N GLY A 49 5.89 -12.33 2.70
CA GLY A 49 4.81 -13.27 2.43
C GLY A 49 5.24 -14.75 2.49
N MET A 50 6.54 -15.03 2.45
CA MET A 50 7.05 -16.37 2.74
C MET A 50 6.93 -16.78 4.21
N GLY A 51 6.67 -15.85 5.13
CA GLY A 51 6.68 -16.11 6.57
C GLY A 51 8.10 -16.09 7.14
N GLY A 52 8.27 -15.38 8.26
CA GLY A 52 9.54 -15.22 8.96
C GLY A 52 10.67 -14.64 8.10
N GLY A 53 10.35 -13.87 7.05
CA GLY A 53 11.36 -13.34 6.12
C GLY A 53 12.13 -14.44 5.37
N GLY A 54 11.53 -15.62 5.19
CA GLY A 54 12.20 -16.78 4.61
C GLY A 54 12.95 -17.66 5.62
N GLN A 55 12.91 -17.32 6.91
CA GLN A 55 13.57 -18.09 7.97
C GLN A 55 12.67 -19.18 8.54
N VAL A 56 13.29 -20.14 9.22
CA VAL A 56 12.60 -21.19 9.98
C VAL A 56 12.05 -20.64 11.29
N ASP A 57 12.87 -19.85 12.00
CA ASP A 57 12.45 -19.09 13.18
C ASP A 57 12.05 -17.67 12.75
N PRO A 58 10.79 -17.25 12.91
CA PRO A 58 10.33 -15.93 12.50
C PRO A 58 10.83 -14.80 13.41
N THR A 59 11.36 -15.10 14.61
CA THR A 59 11.73 -14.10 15.63
C THR A 59 12.62 -12.96 15.09
N ALA A 60 13.60 -13.28 14.26
CA ALA A 60 14.48 -12.28 13.66
C ALA A 60 13.73 -11.33 12.72
N SER A 61 12.80 -11.90 11.93
CA SER A 61 11.96 -11.14 11.02
C SER A 61 10.93 -10.30 11.76
N ASP A 62 10.32 -10.85 12.80
CA ASP A 62 9.28 -10.17 13.56
C ASP A 62 9.85 -8.95 14.31
N ASN A 63 11.02 -9.10 14.93
CA ASN A 63 11.71 -7.97 15.56
C ASN A 63 12.15 -6.92 14.54
N SER A 64 12.62 -7.35 13.37
CA SER A 64 13.00 -6.45 12.28
C SER A 64 11.82 -5.69 11.69
N LEU A 65 10.68 -6.36 11.47
CA LEU A 65 9.44 -5.75 10.99
C LEU A 65 8.83 -4.83 12.04
N THR A 66 8.90 -5.18 13.33
CA THR A 66 8.51 -4.29 14.44
C THR A 66 9.31 -2.99 14.39
N ALA A 67 10.63 -3.07 14.23
CA ALA A 67 11.50 -1.91 14.10
C ALA A 67 11.17 -1.07 12.85
N LEU A 68 10.94 -1.73 11.71
CA LEU A 68 10.53 -1.11 10.45
C LEU A 68 9.24 -0.31 10.60
N TYR A 69 8.17 -0.94 11.08
CA TYR A 69 6.87 -0.26 11.17
C TYR A 69 6.87 0.85 12.22
N THR A 70 7.69 0.73 13.27
CA THR A 70 7.88 1.78 14.27
C THR A 70 8.56 3.01 13.67
N THR A 71 9.67 2.84 12.93
CA THR A 71 10.33 3.97 12.28
C THR A 71 9.52 4.50 11.09
N PHE A 72 8.81 3.64 10.36
CA PHE A 72 7.93 4.05 9.26
C PHE A 72 6.77 4.92 9.74
N ALA A 73 6.19 4.65 10.92
CA ALA A 73 5.14 5.51 11.48
C ALA A 73 5.62 6.95 11.72
N VAL A 74 6.89 7.14 12.09
CA VAL A 74 7.50 8.46 12.30
C VAL A 74 7.91 9.09 10.97
N PHE A 75 8.71 8.37 10.18
CA PHE A 75 9.29 8.89 8.94
C PHE A 75 8.32 8.93 7.76
N GLY A 76 7.16 8.27 7.85
CA GLY A 76 6.07 8.45 6.90
C GLY A 76 5.50 9.88 6.94
N ILE A 77 5.48 10.52 8.12
CA ILE A 77 5.07 11.92 8.28
C ILE A 77 6.20 12.86 7.85
N LEU A 78 7.44 12.57 8.26
CA LEU A 78 8.62 13.40 7.95
C LEU A 78 9.04 13.29 6.47
N GLY A 79 8.63 12.24 5.77
CA GLY A 79 9.09 11.90 4.43
C GLY A 79 8.79 12.97 3.39
N GLY A 80 7.64 13.64 3.48
CA GLY A 80 7.30 14.76 2.58
C GLY A 80 8.24 15.96 2.74
N GLY A 81 8.66 16.25 3.97
CA GLY A 81 9.66 17.29 4.23
C GLY A 81 11.04 16.96 3.69
N ILE A 82 11.49 15.73 3.88
CA ILE A 82 12.77 15.27 3.36
C ILE A 82 12.75 15.27 1.82
N TYR A 83 11.62 14.87 1.22
CA TYR A 83 11.41 14.94 -0.23
C TYR A 83 11.56 16.37 -0.78
N ASN A 84 11.04 17.38 -0.09
CA ASN A 84 11.20 18.78 -0.50
C ASN A 84 12.67 19.22 -0.54
N ILE A 85 13.53 18.67 0.34
CA ILE A 85 14.94 19.05 0.45
C ILE A 85 15.80 18.28 -0.55
N LEU A 86 15.66 16.95 -0.60
CA LEU A 86 16.51 16.07 -1.40
C LEU A 86 16.03 15.94 -2.87
N GLY A 87 14.77 16.26 -3.14
CA GLY A 87 14.13 16.04 -4.43
C GLY A 87 13.86 14.55 -4.72
N PRO A 88 13.12 14.25 -5.80
CA PRO A 88 12.63 12.91 -6.09
C PRO A 88 13.73 11.86 -6.31
N ARG A 89 14.78 12.20 -7.08
CA ARG A 89 15.84 11.25 -7.46
C ARG A 89 16.59 10.71 -6.24
N LEU A 90 17.13 11.61 -5.41
CA LEU A 90 17.94 11.23 -4.24
C LEU A 90 17.07 10.61 -3.13
N THR A 91 15.84 11.09 -2.96
CA THR A 91 14.89 10.52 -2.01
C THR A 91 14.58 9.07 -2.36
N LEU A 92 14.25 8.78 -3.62
CA LEU A 92 13.93 7.42 -4.05
C LEU A 92 15.15 6.50 -4.08
N LEU A 93 16.32 6.99 -4.50
CA LEU A 93 17.55 6.20 -4.49
C LEU A 93 17.92 5.78 -3.07
N SER A 94 18.01 6.74 -2.14
CA SER A 94 18.35 6.46 -0.75
C SER A 94 17.34 5.51 -0.11
N ALA A 95 16.05 5.70 -0.39
CA ALA A 95 15.01 4.79 0.03
C ALA A 95 15.19 3.36 -0.49
N CYS A 96 15.40 3.18 -1.80
CA CYS A 96 15.54 1.85 -2.41
C CYS A 96 16.75 1.07 -1.89
N LEU A 97 17.86 1.76 -1.58
CA LEU A 97 19.04 1.12 -0.99
C LEU A 97 18.77 0.50 0.39
N THR A 98 17.82 1.04 1.16
CA THR A 98 17.44 0.45 2.46
C THR A 98 16.75 -0.92 2.30
N TYR A 99 16.03 -1.15 1.19
CA TYR A 99 15.42 -2.45 0.89
C TYR A 99 16.51 -3.50 0.59
N VAL A 100 17.55 -3.11 -0.16
CA VAL A 100 18.72 -3.97 -0.44
C VAL A 100 19.41 -4.37 0.86
N LEU A 101 19.62 -3.41 1.77
CA LEU A 101 20.24 -3.65 3.07
C LEU A 101 19.41 -4.64 3.91
N TYR A 102 18.08 -4.50 3.90
CA TYR A 102 17.17 -5.42 4.58
C TYR A 102 17.30 -6.85 4.05
N ALA A 103 17.22 -7.06 2.74
CA ALA A 103 17.39 -8.39 2.15
C ALA A 103 18.78 -8.99 2.46
N GLY A 104 19.85 -8.18 2.37
CA GLY A 104 21.21 -8.58 2.72
C GLY A 104 21.39 -8.94 4.20
N SER A 105 20.59 -8.33 5.09
CA SER A 105 20.63 -8.67 6.51
C SER A 105 20.14 -10.08 6.82
N PHE A 106 19.16 -10.59 6.08
CA PHE A 106 18.70 -11.97 6.21
C PHE A 106 19.67 -12.98 5.57
N LEU A 107 20.34 -12.59 4.48
CA LEU A 107 21.44 -13.38 3.95
C LEU A 107 22.58 -13.51 4.98
N TYR A 108 22.95 -12.41 5.65
CA TYR A 108 23.93 -12.46 6.73
C TYR A 108 23.44 -13.33 7.91
N TYR A 109 22.16 -13.19 8.27
CA TYR A 109 21.52 -13.99 9.32
C TYR A 109 21.53 -15.49 9.01
N ASN A 110 21.41 -15.89 7.74
CA ASN A 110 21.52 -17.30 7.32
C ASN A 110 22.83 -17.94 7.80
N HIS A 111 23.94 -17.21 7.73
CA HIS A 111 25.28 -17.71 8.06
C HIS A 111 25.71 -17.46 9.51
N HIS A 112 25.35 -16.31 10.08
CA HIS A 112 25.88 -15.88 11.38
C HIS A 112 24.85 -15.95 12.52
N LYS A 113 23.56 -16.13 12.21
CA LYS A 113 22.44 -16.20 13.17
C LYS A 113 22.35 -15.03 14.16
N ASN A 114 22.94 -13.88 13.83
CA ASN A 114 22.89 -12.66 14.63
C ASN A 114 21.72 -11.76 14.21
N GLN A 115 20.73 -11.59 15.09
CA GLN A 115 19.51 -10.83 14.81
C GLN A 115 19.72 -9.30 14.80
N SER A 116 20.78 -8.79 15.44
CA SER A 116 21.00 -7.36 15.60
C SER A 116 21.09 -6.62 14.27
N PHE A 117 21.76 -7.22 13.29
CA PHE A 117 21.89 -6.63 11.96
C PHE A 117 20.54 -6.55 11.23
N ALA A 118 19.70 -7.59 11.34
CA ALA A 118 18.36 -7.60 10.76
C ALA A 118 17.45 -6.55 11.40
N ILE A 119 17.53 -6.36 12.72
CA ILE A 119 16.73 -5.36 13.44
C ILE A 119 17.13 -3.94 13.02
N VAL A 120 18.43 -3.64 12.98
CA VAL A 120 18.93 -2.33 12.53
C VAL A 120 18.57 -2.08 11.07
N ALA A 121 18.74 -3.08 10.20
CA ALA A 121 18.34 -2.97 8.80
C ALA A 121 16.82 -2.74 8.65
N GLY A 122 16.00 -3.36 9.49
CA GLY A 122 14.55 -3.12 9.56
C GLY A 122 14.23 -1.67 9.94
N ALA A 123 14.86 -1.14 10.99
CA ALA A 123 14.69 0.26 11.40
C ALA A 123 15.07 1.24 10.27
N VAL A 124 16.20 1.01 9.60
CA VAL A 124 16.67 1.80 8.46
C VAL A 124 15.70 1.69 7.28
N LEU A 125 15.18 0.49 7.01
CA LEU A 125 14.16 0.27 6.00
C LEU A 125 12.88 1.04 6.30
N GLY A 126 12.44 1.16 7.55
CA GLY A 126 11.25 1.96 7.86
C GLY A 126 11.44 3.45 7.57
N VAL A 127 12.65 3.99 7.77
CA VAL A 127 13.01 5.34 7.31
C VAL A 127 12.93 5.43 5.78
N GLY A 128 13.55 4.49 5.08
CA GLY A 128 13.53 4.43 3.62
C GLY A 128 12.13 4.25 3.04
N ALA A 129 11.27 3.45 3.68
CA ALA A 129 9.88 3.27 3.28
C ALA A 129 9.09 4.59 3.38
N GLY A 130 9.31 5.37 4.45
CA GLY A 130 8.73 6.71 4.59
C GLY A 130 9.07 7.62 3.42
N LEU A 131 10.34 7.63 3.02
CA LEU A 131 10.85 8.39 1.88
C LEU A 131 10.31 7.88 0.54
N LEU A 132 10.27 6.57 0.34
CA LEU A 132 9.79 5.93 -0.88
C LEU A 132 8.34 6.30 -1.14
N TRP A 133 7.47 6.10 -0.14
CA TRP A 133 6.04 6.35 -0.28
C TRP A 133 5.72 7.84 -0.38
N ALA A 134 6.49 8.72 0.28
CA ALA A 134 6.37 10.17 0.07
C ALA A 134 6.74 10.58 -1.37
N GLY A 135 7.84 10.03 -1.91
CA GLY A 135 8.26 10.28 -3.29
C GLY A 135 7.27 9.74 -4.32
N GLN A 136 6.79 8.50 -4.11
CA GLN A 136 5.79 7.86 -4.94
C GLN A 136 4.47 8.66 -4.92
N GLY A 137 4.00 9.07 -3.74
CA GLY A 137 2.79 9.88 -3.57
C GLY A 137 2.88 11.22 -4.31
N ALA A 138 4.04 11.90 -4.26
CA ALA A 138 4.27 13.14 -4.99
C ALA A 138 4.18 12.93 -6.50
N ILE A 139 4.82 11.88 -7.03
CA ILE A 139 4.80 11.57 -8.47
C ILE A 139 3.36 11.27 -8.92
N MET A 140 2.63 10.47 -8.14
CA MET A 140 1.27 10.06 -8.52
C MET A 140 0.24 11.18 -8.48
N THR A 141 0.48 12.22 -7.69
CA THR A 141 -0.44 13.35 -7.57
C THR A 141 -0.09 14.48 -8.54
N SER A 142 1.19 14.65 -8.89
CA SER A 142 1.66 15.76 -9.75
C SER A 142 1.74 15.41 -11.25
N TYR A 143 2.10 14.17 -11.62
CA TYR A 143 2.41 13.84 -13.02
C TYR A 143 1.16 13.59 -13.87
N PRO A 144 0.19 12.78 -13.40
CA PRO A 144 -1.00 12.49 -14.21
C PRO A 144 -1.85 13.75 -14.47
N PRO A 145 -2.43 13.88 -15.68
CA PRO A 145 -3.41 14.91 -15.95
C PRO A 145 -4.69 14.70 -15.10
N PRO A 146 -5.38 15.77 -14.66
CA PRO A 146 -6.55 15.66 -13.77
C PRO A 146 -7.61 14.68 -14.25
N ALA A 147 -7.91 14.68 -15.56
CA ALA A 147 -8.93 13.83 -16.17
C ALA A 147 -8.59 12.33 -16.22
N ARG A 148 -7.31 11.94 -16.06
CA ARG A 148 -6.88 10.53 -16.14
C ARG A 148 -6.20 10.01 -14.87
N LYS A 149 -6.23 10.74 -13.75
CA LYS A 149 -5.54 10.35 -12.50
C LYS A 149 -5.79 8.88 -12.10
N GLY A 150 -7.04 8.42 -12.18
CA GLY A 150 -7.41 7.04 -11.84
C GLY A 150 -6.70 5.98 -12.68
N THR A 151 -6.60 6.18 -13.99
CA THR A 151 -5.91 5.24 -14.90
C THR A 151 -4.43 5.09 -14.56
N TYR A 152 -3.75 6.20 -14.24
CA TYR A 152 -2.34 6.19 -13.85
C TYR A 152 -2.12 5.51 -12.49
N ILE A 153 -3.03 5.75 -11.54
CA ILE A 153 -3.01 5.07 -10.23
C ILE A 153 -3.20 3.56 -10.41
N SER A 154 -4.17 3.14 -11.21
CA SER A 154 -4.42 1.72 -11.51
C SER A 154 -3.21 1.06 -12.19
N LEU A 155 -2.57 1.76 -13.14
CA LEU A 155 -1.36 1.29 -13.80
C LEU A 155 -0.22 1.05 -12.80
N PHE A 156 0.03 2.03 -11.93
CA PHE A 156 1.04 1.91 -10.87
C PHE A 156 0.80 0.70 -9.98
N TRP A 157 -0.41 0.56 -9.43
CA TRP A 157 -0.76 -0.54 -8.52
C TRP A 157 -0.69 -1.90 -9.20
N SER A 158 -1.02 -1.97 -10.49
CA SER A 158 -0.90 -3.21 -11.27
C SER A 158 0.56 -3.64 -11.42
N ILE A 159 1.45 -2.70 -11.77
CA ILE A 159 2.89 -2.98 -11.87
C ILE A 159 3.47 -3.33 -10.50
N PHE A 160 3.15 -2.57 -9.46
CA PHE A 160 3.63 -2.81 -8.10
C PHE A 160 3.27 -4.22 -7.58
N ASN A 161 1.99 -4.60 -7.67
CA ASN A 161 1.52 -5.89 -7.16
C ASN A 161 2.08 -7.08 -7.95
N MET A 162 2.38 -6.90 -9.24
CA MET A 162 3.11 -7.89 -10.03
C MET A 162 4.47 -8.22 -9.40
N GLY A 163 5.07 -7.30 -8.64
CA GLY A 163 6.31 -7.52 -7.89
C GLY A 163 6.16 -8.59 -6.82
N GLY A 164 5.03 -8.61 -6.12
CA GLY A 164 4.71 -9.68 -5.16
C GLY A 164 4.52 -11.04 -5.84
N VAL A 165 3.87 -11.06 -7.02
CA VAL A 165 3.65 -12.27 -7.83
C VAL A 165 4.98 -12.85 -8.33
N ILE A 166 5.79 -12.06 -9.05
CA ILE A 166 7.10 -12.50 -9.55
C ILE A 166 8.05 -12.82 -8.40
N GLY A 167 8.04 -11.99 -7.35
CA GLY A 167 8.86 -12.22 -6.17
C GLY A 167 8.49 -13.52 -5.43
N GLY A 168 7.24 -13.97 -5.48
CA GLY A 168 6.81 -15.28 -4.97
C GLY A 168 7.24 -16.46 -5.86
N LEU A 169 7.35 -16.25 -7.17
CA LEU A 169 7.82 -17.26 -8.12
C LEU A 169 9.32 -17.56 -7.98
N ILE A 170 10.14 -16.56 -7.63
CA ILE A 170 11.59 -16.74 -7.40
C ILE A 170 11.88 -17.85 -6.37
N PRO A 171 11.42 -17.77 -5.10
CA PRO A 171 11.66 -18.81 -4.12
C PRO A 171 10.98 -20.12 -4.49
N PHE A 172 9.83 -20.10 -5.16
CA PHE A 172 9.15 -21.32 -5.63
C PHE A 172 10.05 -22.11 -6.59
N VAL A 173 10.60 -21.46 -7.61
CA VAL A 173 11.48 -22.10 -8.61
C VAL A 173 12.82 -22.50 -7.98
N LEU A 174 13.45 -21.58 -7.24
CA LEU A 174 14.79 -21.81 -6.68
C LEU A 174 14.80 -22.83 -5.54
N ASN A 175 13.67 -23.07 -4.88
CA ASN A 175 13.53 -24.07 -3.82
C ASN A 175 12.62 -25.25 -4.22
N TYR A 176 12.31 -25.40 -5.51
CA TYR A 176 11.38 -26.43 -6.01
C TYR A 176 11.75 -27.86 -5.59
N HIS A 177 13.05 -28.16 -5.59
CA HIS A 177 13.59 -29.47 -5.23
C HIS A 177 13.86 -29.65 -3.72
N ARG A 178 13.61 -28.62 -2.89
CA ARG A 178 13.85 -28.66 -1.44
C ARG A 178 12.54 -28.93 -0.70
N THR A 179 12.37 -30.15 -0.21
CA THR A 179 11.20 -30.59 0.55
C THR A 179 11.37 -30.45 2.07
N LYS A 180 12.62 -30.34 2.57
CA LYS A 180 12.90 -30.18 4.01
C LYS A 180 12.72 -28.72 4.49
N ALA A 181 12.34 -28.56 5.75
CA ALA A 181 12.27 -27.27 6.44
C ALA A 181 13.67 -26.64 6.58
N ALA A 182 14.06 -25.84 5.59
CA ALA A 182 15.28 -25.05 5.60
C ALA A 182 14.92 -23.58 5.43
N SER A 183 15.82 -22.69 5.88
CA SER A 183 15.71 -21.29 5.48
C SER A 183 15.83 -21.17 3.96
N VAL A 184 15.27 -20.08 3.44
CA VAL A 184 15.40 -19.71 2.04
C VAL A 184 16.88 -19.73 1.64
N ASN A 185 17.16 -20.29 0.46
CA ASN A 185 18.53 -20.39 -0.02
C ASN A 185 19.13 -19.00 -0.27
N ASP A 186 20.46 -18.92 -0.18
CA ASP A 186 21.20 -17.68 -0.42
C ASP A 186 20.94 -17.13 -1.82
N ALA A 187 20.74 -18.01 -2.80
CA ALA A 187 20.41 -17.62 -4.17
C ALA A 187 19.12 -16.79 -4.27
N THR A 188 18.10 -17.07 -3.46
CA THR A 188 16.86 -16.28 -3.44
C THR A 188 17.11 -14.90 -2.83
N TYR A 189 17.87 -14.80 -1.73
CA TYR A 189 18.23 -13.50 -1.15
C TYR A 189 19.07 -12.67 -2.12
N ILE A 190 20.05 -13.29 -2.78
CA ILE A 190 20.87 -12.64 -3.81
C ILE A 190 20.00 -12.19 -4.98
N ALA A 191 19.07 -13.03 -5.46
CA ALA A 191 18.14 -12.65 -6.52
C ALA A 191 17.31 -11.43 -6.12
N PHE A 192 16.71 -11.41 -4.92
CA PHE A 192 15.99 -10.24 -4.42
C PHE A 192 16.88 -9.00 -4.34
N MET A 193 18.11 -9.13 -3.84
CA MET A 193 19.07 -8.01 -3.80
C MET A 193 19.38 -7.48 -5.20
N CYS A 194 19.59 -8.35 -6.20
CA CYS A 194 19.82 -7.93 -7.59
C CYS A 194 18.63 -7.13 -8.13
N PHE A 195 17.39 -7.61 -7.95
CA PHE A 195 16.19 -6.87 -8.35
C PHE A 195 16.08 -5.53 -7.62
N MET A 196 16.29 -5.50 -6.30
CA MET A 196 16.23 -4.27 -5.50
C MET A 196 17.31 -3.25 -5.91
N ILE A 197 18.52 -3.69 -6.24
CA ILE A 197 19.60 -2.82 -6.77
C ILE A 197 19.21 -2.29 -8.15
N THR A 198 18.67 -3.13 -9.04
CA THR A 198 18.14 -2.67 -10.33
C THR A 198 17.05 -1.62 -10.12
N GLY A 199 16.12 -1.83 -9.18
CA GLY A 199 15.10 -0.84 -8.80
C GLY A 199 15.71 0.47 -8.30
N ALA A 200 16.74 0.40 -7.45
CA ALA A 200 17.46 1.58 -6.97
C ALA A 200 18.13 2.34 -8.13
N LEU A 201 18.76 1.66 -9.08
CA LEU A 201 19.35 2.29 -10.26
C LEU A 201 18.28 2.89 -11.19
N LEU A 202 17.14 2.21 -11.37
CA LEU A 202 16.00 2.73 -12.14
C LEU A 202 15.43 4.01 -11.52
N SER A 203 15.51 4.18 -10.21
CA SER A 203 15.07 5.41 -9.54
C SER A 203 15.84 6.66 -9.97
N LEU A 204 17.08 6.51 -10.46
CA LEU A 204 17.87 7.62 -11.02
C LEU A 204 17.30 8.15 -12.34
N ALA A 205 16.58 7.30 -13.09
CA ALA A 205 15.90 7.67 -14.32
C ALA A 205 14.56 8.39 -14.06
N ILE A 206 14.17 8.59 -12.80
CA ILE A 206 12.98 9.39 -12.49
C ILE A 206 13.31 10.86 -12.69
N LEU A 207 12.52 11.52 -13.53
CA LEU A 207 12.65 12.95 -13.80
C LEU A 207 12.00 13.76 -12.68
N PRO A 208 12.51 14.95 -12.34
CA PRO A 208 11.82 15.88 -11.46
C PRO A 208 10.54 16.42 -12.12
N PRO A 209 9.53 16.87 -11.35
CA PRO A 209 8.26 17.35 -11.91
C PRO A 209 8.44 18.48 -12.94
N SER A 210 9.45 19.33 -12.77
CA SER A 210 9.78 20.42 -13.69
C SER A 210 10.14 19.96 -15.10
N GLU A 211 10.68 18.75 -15.26
CA GLU A 211 11.12 18.19 -16.55
C GLU A 211 10.03 17.33 -17.22
N VAL A 212 8.97 16.98 -16.49
CA VAL A 212 7.84 16.20 -17.01
C VAL A 212 6.83 17.12 -17.68
N VAL A 213 6.57 16.86 -18.96
CA VAL A 213 5.62 17.63 -19.78
C VAL A 213 4.46 16.70 -20.10
N ARG A 214 3.23 17.10 -19.79
CA ARG A 214 2.02 16.33 -20.09
C ARG A 214 1.73 16.32 -21.59
N ASP A 215 0.78 15.47 -21.99
CA ASP A 215 0.39 15.30 -23.39
C ASP A 215 -0.21 16.60 -23.98
N ASP A 216 -0.80 17.44 -23.13
CA ASP A 216 -1.34 18.78 -23.46
C ASP A 216 -0.25 19.88 -23.53
N GLY A 217 1.02 19.54 -23.35
CA GLY A 217 2.13 20.49 -23.33
C GLY A 217 2.33 21.23 -22.00
N THR A 218 1.46 21.03 -21.01
CA THR A 218 1.61 21.64 -19.68
C THR A 218 2.71 20.95 -18.88
N ARG A 219 3.40 21.69 -17.99
CA ARG A 219 4.39 21.12 -17.06
C ARG A 219 3.73 20.67 -15.77
N CYS A 220 4.33 19.68 -15.12
CA CYS A 220 3.84 19.21 -13.83
C CYS A 220 4.11 20.27 -12.76
N THR A 221 3.13 20.51 -11.90
CA THR A 221 3.27 21.42 -10.77
C THR A 221 4.17 20.77 -9.72
N ASN A 222 5.22 21.48 -9.30
CA ASN A 222 6.03 21.04 -8.17
C ASN A 222 5.14 21.01 -6.92
N ILE A 223 4.98 19.83 -6.34
CA ILE A 223 4.38 19.69 -5.02
C ILE A 223 5.41 20.18 -4.02
N LYS A 224 5.14 21.34 -3.42
CA LYS A 224 5.78 21.73 -2.18
C LYS A 224 4.95 21.11 -1.07
N TYR A 225 5.47 20.09 -0.41
CA TYR A 225 4.88 19.67 0.86
C TYR A 225 4.93 20.87 1.82
N SER A 226 3.86 21.08 2.57
CA SER A 226 3.77 22.05 3.65
C SER A 226 4.89 21.84 4.67
N ASN A 227 5.13 22.85 5.52
CA ASN A 227 6.09 22.71 6.61
C ASN A 227 5.77 21.46 7.43
N VAL A 228 6.78 20.59 7.62
CA VAL A 228 6.63 19.31 8.33
C VAL A 228 6.01 19.49 9.71
N SER A 229 6.37 20.57 10.41
CA SER A 229 5.80 20.90 11.71
C SER A 229 4.29 21.17 11.64
N THR A 230 3.83 21.84 10.58
CA THR A 230 2.40 22.09 10.36
C THR A 230 1.67 20.77 10.08
N GLU A 231 2.19 19.94 9.17
CA GLU A 231 1.58 18.63 8.89
C GLU A 231 1.54 17.71 10.11
N LEU A 232 2.62 17.68 10.90
CA LEU A 232 2.66 16.90 12.12
C LEU A 232 1.59 17.38 13.12
N VAL A 233 1.45 18.69 13.31
CA VAL A 233 0.43 19.25 14.19
C VAL A 233 -0.98 18.95 13.70
N GLU A 234 -1.23 19.08 12.39
CA GLU A 234 -2.54 18.78 11.81
C GLU A 234 -2.88 17.28 11.89
N ILE A 235 -1.92 16.38 11.66
CA ILE A 235 -2.10 14.94 11.85
C ILE A 235 -2.37 14.61 13.33
N ILE A 236 -1.67 15.25 14.27
CA ILE A 236 -1.92 15.05 15.71
C ILE A 236 -3.34 15.51 16.08
N LYS A 237 -3.83 16.60 15.50
CA LYS A 237 -5.22 17.05 15.70
C LYS A 237 -6.24 16.02 15.21
N LEU A 238 -5.91 15.19 14.20
CA LEU A 238 -6.81 14.13 13.73
C LEU A 238 -7.08 13.05 14.79
N PHE A 239 -6.20 12.85 15.77
CA PHE A 239 -6.47 11.96 16.91
C PHE A 239 -7.59 12.47 17.83
N ARG A 240 -8.05 13.72 17.65
CA ARG A 240 -9.24 14.27 18.32
C ARG A 240 -10.46 14.37 17.40
N ASN A 241 -10.29 14.07 16.12
CA ASN A 241 -11.38 14.13 15.15
C ASN A 241 -12.24 12.86 15.26
N TRP A 242 -13.51 13.04 15.61
CA TRP A 242 -14.45 11.93 15.79
C TRP A 242 -14.58 11.03 14.54
N LYS A 243 -14.47 11.60 13.32
CA LYS A 243 -14.53 10.82 12.06
C LYS A 243 -13.35 9.87 11.96
N MET A 244 -12.15 10.35 12.32
CA MET A 244 -10.91 9.58 12.23
C MET A 244 -10.82 8.55 13.35
N LEU A 245 -11.37 8.85 14.54
CA LEU A 245 -11.48 7.89 15.63
C LEU A 245 -12.36 6.70 15.28
N LEU A 246 -13.42 6.88 14.47
CA LEU A 246 -14.22 5.76 13.94
C LEU A 246 -13.45 4.91 12.93
N ILE A 247 -12.51 5.49 12.18
CA ILE A 247 -11.62 4.78 11.24
C ILE A 247 -10.48 4.06 11.96
N ALA A 248 -10.07 4.54 13.14
CA ALA A 248 -8.86 4.05 13.82
C ALA A 248 -8.85 2.52 14.08
N PRO A 249 -9.95 1.86 14.51
CA PRO A 249 -9.98 0.40 14.64
C PRO A 249 -9.78 -0.32 13.30
N ALA A 250 -10.40 0.21 12.23
CA ALA A 250 -10.22 -0.33 10.88
C ALA A 250 -8.76 -0.20 10.44
N ALA A 251 -8.19 0.99 10.59
CA ALA A 251 -6.78 1.28 10.29
C ALA A 251 -5.81 0.36 11.03
N TRP A 252 -6.05 0.15 12.33
CA TRP A 252 -5.26 -0.75 13.15
C TRP A 252 -5.32 -2.19 12.64
N SER A 253 -6.53 -2.67 12.32
CA SER A 253 -6.74 -4.05 11.86
C SER A 253 -6.11 -4.33 10.48
N SER A 254 -6.03 -3.33 9.59
CA SER A 254 -5.62 -3.49 8.18
C SER A 254 -4.23 -4.11 7.95
N ASN A 255 -3.30 -4.01 8.90
CA ASN A 255 -2.00 -4.70 8.81
C ASN A 255 -1.76 -5.68 9.97
N PHE A 256 -2.63 -5.70 10.97
CA PHE A 256 -2.46 -6.55 12.15
C PHE A 256 -2.56 -8.04 11.77
N PHE A 257 -3.40 -8.37 10.78
CA PHE A 257 -3.60 -9.75 10.34
C PHE A 257 -2.44 -10.33 9.53
N TYR A 258 -1.50 -9.51 9.02
CA TYR A 258 -0.41 -10.02 8.17
C TYR A 258 0.48 -11.02 8.91
N THR A 259 0.69 -10.82 10.21
CA THR A 259 1.48 -11.76 11.03
C THR A 259 0.81 -13.12 11.08
N TYR A 260 -0.50 -13.13 11.26
CA TYR A 260 -1.30 -14.35 11.25
C TYR A 260 -1.30 -15.01 9.86
N HIS A 261 -1.51 -14.26 8.78
CA HIS A 261 -1.48 -14.81 7.42
C HIS A 261 -0.10 -15.40 7.08
N PHE A 262 0.97 -14.61 7.24
CA PHE A 262 2.29 -14.96 6.73
C PHE A 262 3.07 -15.91 7.65
N ASN A 263 3.10 -15.67 8.95
CA ASN A 263 3.86 -16.52 9.87
C ASN A 263 3.04 -17.73 10.30
N ASN A 264 1.81 -17.53 10.76
CA ASN A 264 1.02 -18.61 11.34
C ASN A 264 0.41 -19.52 10.27
N VAL A 265 -0.24 -18.99 9.24
CA VAL A 265 -0.84 -19.85 8.20
C VAL A 265 0.24 -20.29 7.22
N ASN A 266 0.90 -19.35 6.51
CA ASN A 266 1.84 -19.73 5.46
C ASN A 266 3.13 -20.37 6.02
N GLY A 267 3.69 -19.77 7.08
CA GLY A 267 4.97 -20.18 7.67
C GLY A 267 4.96 -21.53 8.39
N VAL A 268 3.88 -21.83 9.13
CA VAL A 268 3.76 -23.08 9.92
C VAL A 268 3.25 -24.24 9.07
N LEU A 269 2.14 -24.04 8.35
CA LEU A 269 1.45 -25.15 7.69
C LEU A 269 2.17 -25.66 6.45
N PHE A 270 2.90 -24.80 5.74
CA PHE A 270 3.42 -25.14 4.42
C PHE A 270 4.95 -25.18 4.39
N ASN A 271 5.47 -26.01 3.49
CA ASN A 271 6.91 -26.05 3.24
C ASN A 271 7.39 -24.89 2.35
N LEU A 272 8.70 -24.76 2.20
CA LEU A 272 9.31 -23.59 1.57
C LEU A 272 8.86 -23.36 0.12
N ARG A 273 8.76 -24.43 -0.69
CA ARG A 273 8.29 -24.31 -2.07
C ARG A 273 6.83 -23.89 -2.13
N THR A 274 5.99 -24.53 -1.30
CA THR A 274 4.55 -24.26 -1.25
C THR A 274 4.26 -22.86 -0.71
N ARG A 275 5.05 -22.36 0.24
CA ARG A 275 5.00 -20.97 0.71
C ARG A 275 5.21 -19.96 -0.41
N GLY A 276 6.20 -20.20 -1.29
CA GLY A 276 6.45 -19.38 -2.48
C GLY A 276 5.25 -19.40 -3.42
N PHE A 277 4.73 -20.59 -3.72
CA PHE A 277 3.52 -20.78 -4.54
C PHE A 277 2.30 -20.06 -3.97
N ASN A 278 1.98 -20.29 -2.69
CA ASN A 278 0.89 -19.63 -1.98
C ASN A 278 0.99 -18.11 -2.05
N ASN A 279 2.21 -17.56 -1.96
CA ASN A 279 2.44 -16.13 -2.04
C ASN A 279 2.03 -15.54 -3.40
N VAL A 280 2.32 -16.24 -4.51
CA VAL A 280 1.90 -15.84 -5.87
C VAL A 280 0.39 -15.67 -5.92
N PHE A 281 -0.34 -16.64 -5.37
CA PHE A 281 -1.80 -16.64 -5.36
C PHE A 281 -2.39 -15.64 -4.36
N TYR A 282 -1.73 -15.38 -3.23
CA TYR A 282 -2.14 -14.34 -2.28
C TYR A 282 -2.14 -12.95 -2.93
N TRP A 283 -1.02 -12.56 -3.57
CA TRP A 283 -0.92 -11.26 -4.25
C TRP A 283 -1.81 -11.19 -5.50
N GLY A 284 -1.97 -12.31 -6.22
CA GLY A 284 -2.94 -12.40 -7.32
C GLY A 284 -4.39 -12.21 -6.85
N ALA A 285 -4.77 -12.86 -5.74
CA ALA A 285 -6.08 -12.68 -5.10
C ALA A 285 -6.30 -11.24 -4.66
N GLN A 286 -5.25 -10.58 -4.15
CA GLN A 286 -5.31 -9.19 -3.73
C GLN A 286 -5.65 -8.26 -4.91
N MET A 287 -5.06 -8.50 -6.09
CA MET A 287 -5.40 -7.76 -7.30
C MET A 287 -6.87 -7.96 -7.69
N LEU A 288 -7.35 -9.21 -7.69
CA LEU A 288 -8.75 -9.54 -8.01
C LEU A 288 -9.73 -8.92 -7.01
N GLY A 289 -9.44 -9.00 -5.71
CA GLY A 289 -10.26 -8.45 -4.64
C GLY A 289 -10.38 -6.92 -4.74
N SER A 290 -9.27 -6.24 -5.04
CA SER A 290 -9.25 -4.78 -5.22
C SER A 290 -10.09 -4.33 -6.42
N ILE A 291 -9.93 -4.99 -7.57
CA ILE A 291 -10.72 -4.70 -8.77
C ILE A 291 -12.21 -5.00 -8.53
N GLY A 292 -12.51 -6.14 -7.93
CA GLY A 292 -13.89 -6.58 -7.68
C GLY A 292 -14.64 -5.63 -6.75
N ILE A 293 -14.06 -5.30 -5.59
CA ILE A 293 -14.69 -4.34 -4.67
C ILE A 293 -14.70 -2.92 -5.25
N GLY A 294 -13.67 -2.52 -6.00
CA GLY A 294 -13.62 -1.21 -6.63
C GLY A 294 -14.77 -1.02 -7.61
N TYR A 295 -14.99 -1.99 -8.49
CA TYR A 295 -16.13 -1.97 -9.42
C TYR A 295 -17.47 -1.96 -8.67
N LEU A 296 -17.60 -2.79 -7.63
CA LEU A 296 -18.80 -2.83 -6.80
C LEU A 296 -19.06 -1.46 -6.16
N MET A 297 -18.04 -0.88 -5.55
CA MET A 297 -18.14 0.41 -4.88
C MET A 297 -18.31 1.55 -5.86
N ASP A 298 -17.97 1.40 -7.15
CA ASP A 298 -18.08 2.45 -8.14
C ASP A 298 -19.39 2.46 -8.94
N PHE A 299 -19.94 1.28 -9.24
CA PHE A 299 -21.05 1.16 -10.19
C PHE A 299 -22.34 0.55 -9.61
N SER A 300 -22.34 0.06 -8.36
CA SER A 300 -23.50 -0.70 -7.87
C SER A 300 -24.77 0.13 -7.64
N PHE A 301 -24.65 1.39 -7.18
CA PHE A 301 -25.81 2.22 -6.85
C PHE A 301 -25.59 3.70 -7.17
N LYS A 302 -26.69 4.46 -7.29
CA LYS A 302 -26.63 5.91 -7.56
C LYS A 302 -26.20 6.73 -6.33
N SER A 303 -26.64 6.34 -5.13
CA SER A 303 -26.29 7.05 -3.89
C SER A 303 -24.93 6.61 -3.35
N ARG A 304 -24.11 7.59 -2.95
CA ARG A 304 -22.80 7.36 -2.32
C ARG A 304 -22.97 6.63 -0.99
N ARG A 305 -23.96 7.00 -0.18
CA ARG A 305 -24.26 6.31 1.10
C ARG A 305 -24.61 4.84 0.89
N THR A 306 -25.45 4.54 -0.10
CA THR A 306 -25.88 3.17 -0.40
C THR A 306 -24.70 2.31 -0.85
N ARG A 307 -23.81 2.85 -1.68
CA ARG A 307 -22.54 2.20 -2.08
C ARG A 307 -21.67 1.88 -0.86
N GLY A 308 -21.57 2.80 0.10
CA GLY A 308 -20.87 2.61 1.36
C GLY A 308 -21.43 1.45 2.19
N TYR A 309 -22.74 1.41 2.45
CA TYR A 309 -23.36 0.32 3.20
C TYR A 309 -23.19 -1.03 2.51
N PHE A 310 -23.39 -1.07 1.20
CA PHE A 310 -23.27 -2.31 0.46
C PHE A 310 -21.83 -2.83 0.43
N GLY A 311 -20.85 -1.94 0.20
CA GLY A 311 -19.43 -2.28 0.23
C GLY A 311 -19.01 -2.82 1.61
N ILE A 312 -19.39 -2.15 2.69
CA ILE A 312 -19.11 -2.61 4.06
C ILE A 312 -19.83 -3.94 4.32
N GLY A 313 -21.09 -4.09 3.91
CA GLY A 313 -21.87 -5.32 4.10
C GLY A 313 -21.24 -6.54 3.40
N VAL A 314 -20.81 -6.39 2.15
CA VAL A 314 -20.13 -7.46 1.41
C VAL A 314 -18.82 -7.86 2.08
N VAL A 315 -17.99 -6.89 2.46
CA VAL A 315 -16.73 -7.18 3.16
C VAL A 315 -16.98 -7.76 4.55
N ALA A 316 -18.03 -7.36 5.26
CA ALA A 316 -18.39 -7.93 6.55
C ALA A 316 -18.83 -9.39 6.45
N VAL A 317 -19.67 -9.72 5.47
CA VAL A 317 -20.15 -11.09 5.25
C VAL A 317 -19.00 -11.99 4.80
N LEU A 318 -18.24 -11.59 3.77
CA LEU A 318 -17.10 -12.36 3.30
C LEU A 318 -16.00 -12.47 4.35
N GLY A 319 -15.70 -11.37 5.05
CA GLY A 319 -14.72 -11.35 6.13
C GLY A 319 -15.10 -12.29 7.26
N THR A 320 -16.36 -12.28 7.70
CA THR A 320 -16.85 -13.19 8.74
C THR A 320 -16.75 -14.65 8.29
N ALA A 321 -17.12 -14.96 7.04
CA ALA A 321 -17.03 -16.30 6.50
C ALA A 321 -15.57 -16.81 6.42
N ILE A 322 -14.65 -15.96 5.97
CA ILE A 322 -13.22 -16.30 5.83
C ILE A 322 -12.58 -16.48 7.21
N TRP A 323 -12.87 -15.61 8.18
CA TRP A 323 -12.38 -15.76 9.55
C TRP A 323 -12.97 -16.98 10.26
N ALA A 324 -14.24 -17.33 10.00
CA ALA A 324 -14.83 -18.56 10.49
C ALA A 324 -14.16 -19.81 9.89
N GLY A 325 -13.86 -19.80 8.59
CA GLY A 325 -13.03 -20.84 7.95
C GLY A 325 -11.62 -20.90 8.54
N GLY A 326 -11.04 -19.74 8.86
CA GLY A 326 -9.79 -19.61 9.60
C GLY A 326 -9.83 -20.27 10.98
N LEU A 327 -10.90 -20.05 11.74
CA LEU A 327 -11.10 -20.68 13.04
C LEU A 327 -11.20 -22.20 12.90
N ALA A 328 -12.00 -22.68 11.94
CA ALA A 328 -12.16 -24.11 11.68
C ALA A 328 -10.81 -24.78 11.35
N ASN A 329 -9.98 -24.12 10.54
CA ASN A 329 -8.63 -24.61 10.23
C ASN A 329 -7.70 -24.53 11.44
N GLN A 330 -7.73 -23.43 12.20
CA GLN A 330 -6.89 -23.19 13.37
C GLN A 330 -7.17 -24.15 14.53
N LEU A 331 -8.41 -24.65 14.67
CA LEU A 331 -8.75 -25.65 15.69
C LEU A 331 -8.05 -26.99 15.47
N ASN A 332 -7.58 -27.26 14.25
CA ASN A 332 -6.88 -28.51 13.90
C ASN A 332 -5.40 -28.50 14.29
N TYR A 333 -4.83 -27.35 14.69
CA TYR A 333 -3.41 -27.27 15.06
C TYR A 333 -3.13 -26.21 16.12
N THR A 334 -2.22 -26.52 17.04
CA THR A 334 -1.75 -25.57 18.05
C THR A 334 -0.31 -25.13 17.83
N ARG A 335 0.09 -24.06 18.52
CA ARG A 335 1.48 -23.56 18.49
C ARG A 335 2.49 -24.54 19.09
N ALA A 336 2.06 -25.47 19.94
CA ALA A 336 2.92 -26.54 20.44
C ALA A 336 3.21 -27.58 19.35
N ASP A 337 2.23 -27.84 18.49
CA ASP A 337 2.32 -28.82 17.41
C ASP A 337 3.08 -28.29 16.18
N SER A 338 3.37 -26.99 16.10
CA SER A 338 4.01 -26.37 14.92
C SER A 338 5.40 -26.93 14.58
N LEU A 339 6.05 -27.58 15.55
CA LEU A 339 7.35 -28.24 15.36
C LEU A 339 7.22 -29.70 14.90
N THR A 340 6.05 -30.31 15.06
CA THR A 340 5.77 -31.73 14.80
C THR A 340 4.83 -31.96 13.62
N ILE A 341 4.14 -30.92 13.13
CA ILE A 341 3.26 -31.01 11.97
C ILE A 341 4.08 -31.28 10.71
N GLU A 342 3.67 -32.30 9.96
CA GLU A 342 4.18 -32.54 8.61
C GLU A 342 3.75 -31.39 7.70
N LYS A 343 4.74 -30.68 7.15
CA LYS A 343 4.47 -29.49 6.35
C LYS A 343 3.78 -29.86 5.05
N LEU A 344 2.64 -29.22 4.79
CA LEU A 344 1.87 -29.41 3.58
C LEU A 344 2.66 -28.97 2.35
N ASP A 345 2.50 -29.77 1.31
CA ASP A 345 3.16 -29.65 0.05
C ASP A 345 2.15 -29.61 -1.09
N PHE A 346 2.31 -28.67 -2.03
CA PHE A 346 1.37 -28.50 -3.15
C PHE A 346 1.26 -29.72 -4.07
N LYS A 347 2.26 -30.61 -4.11
CA LYS A 347 2.31 -31.80 -4.97
C LYS A 347 2.08 -33.10 -4.20
N GLU A 348 2.62 -33.19 -2.98
CA GLU A 348 2.62 -34.43 -2.20
C GLU A 348 1.40 -34.55 -1.27
N SER A 349 0.82 -33.43 -0.83
CA SER A 349 -0.29 -33.44 0.13
C SER A 349 -1.69 -33.48 -0.50
N GLY A 350 -1.81 -33.60 -1.83
CA GLY A 350 -3.07 -33.87 -2.53
C GLY A 350 -4.25 -32.98 -2.07
N ASN A 351 -5.31 -33.61 -1.56
CA ASN A 351 -6.53 -32.93 -1.12
C ASN A 351 -6.36 -32.13 0.19
N ASP A 352 -5.40 -32.49 1.05
CA ASP A 352 -5.18 -31.82 2.33
C ASP A 352 -4.56 -30.43 2.15
N PHE A 353 -3.92 -30.17 1.01
CA PHE A 353 -3.44 -28.85 0.61
C PHE A 353 -4.58 -27.90 0.19
N ALA A 354 -5.63 -28.42 -0.45
CA ALA A 354 -6.63 -27.59 -1.13
C ALA A 354 -7.41 -26.68 -0.17
N GLY A 355 -7.81 -27.18 1.00
CA GLY A 355 -8.54 -26.39 2.00
C GLY A 355 -7.73 -25.20 2.54
N PRO A 356 -6.56 -25.43 3.16
CA PRO A 356 -5.67 -24.36 3.63
C PRO A 356 -5.21 -23.40 2.53
N PHE A 357 -5.02 -23.89 1.30
CA PHE A 357 -4.68 -23.04 0.14
C PHE A 357 -5.81 -22.07 -0.23
N VAL A 358 -7.05 -22.56 -0.35
CA VAL A 358 -8.23 -21.73 -0.65
C VAL A 358 -8.46 -20.71 0.45
N LEU A 359 -8.24 -21.09 1.71
CA LEU A 359 -8.30 -20.17 2.83
C LEU A 359 -7.24 -19.05 2.70
N TYR A 360 -6.00 -19.41 2.37
CA TYR A 360 -4.91 -18.44 2.18
C TYR A 360 -5.15 -17.49 0.99
N PHE A 361 -5.66 -18.00 -0.12
CA PHE A 361 -6.12 -17.19 -1.24
C PHE A 361 -7.23 -16.21 -0.81
N SER A 362 -8.19 -16.70 -0.03
CA SER A 362 -9.31 -15.89 0.47
C SER A 362 -8.84 -14.78 1.42
N TYR A 363 -7.79 -15.01 2.22
CA TYR A 363 -7.18 -13.96 3.04
C TYR A 363 -6.62 -12.81 2.18
N GLY A 364 -5.92 -13.10 1.08
CA GLY A 364 -5.41 -12.08 0.17
C GLY A 364 -6.53 -11.27 -0.51
N LEU A 365 -7.62 -11.94 -0.88
CA LEU A 365 -8.82 -11.29 -1.41
C LEU A 365 -9.47 -10.38 -0.37
N LEU A 366 -9.68 -10.86 0.87
CA LEU A 366 -10.27 -10.07 1.95
C LEU A 366 -9.43 -8.85 2.31
N ASP A 367 -8.11 -9.00 2.39
CA ASP A 367 -7.15 -7.93 2.66
C ASP A 367 -7.34 -6.77 1.66
N ALA A 368 -7.34 -7.07 0.36
CA ALA A 368 -7.60 -6.08 -0.67
C ALA A 368 -8.97 -5.40 -0.52
N MET A 369 -10.01 -6.20 -0.30
CA MET A 369 -11.37 -5.70 -0.23
C MET A 369 -11.56 -4.75 0.95
N PHE A 370 -11.04 -5.15 2.12
CA PHE A 370 -11.10 -4.35 3.34
C PHE A 370 -10.34 -3.04 3.20
N GLN A 371 -9.09 -3.07 2.72
CA GLN A 371 -8.30 -1.86 2.53
C GLN A 371 -8.97 -0.91 1.52
N SER A 372 -9.48 -1.42 0.40
CA SER A 372 -10.14 -0.61 -0.62
C SER A 372 -11.41 0.07 -0.11
N VAL A 373 -12.24 -0.61 0.71
CA VAL A 373 -13.42 0.01 1.35
C VAL A 373 -13.00 1.15 2.27
N VAL A 374 -11.98 0.96 3.11
CA VAL A 374 -11.53 2.02 4.03
C VAL A 374 -10.96 3.21 3.26
N TYR A 375 -10.18 2.98 2.21
CA TYR A 375 -9.68 4.06 1.34
C TYR A 375 -10.80 4.82 0.63
N TRP A 376 -11.81 4.10 0.13
CA TRP A 376 -12.97 4.72 -0.49
C TRP A 376 -13.75 5.59 0.52
N LEU A 377 -13.90 5.12 1.76
CA LEU A 377 -14.52 5.90 2.84
C LEU A 377 -13.71 7.15 3.17
N ILE A 378 -12.38 7.05 3.29
CA ILE A 378 -11.50 8.21 3.49
C ILE A 378 -11.67 9.23 2.36
N GLY A 379 -11.73 8.76 1.10
CA GLY A 379 -12.04 9.58 -0.07
C GLY A 379 -13.45 10.16 -0.11
N ALA A 380 -14.37 9.64 0.71
CA ALA A 380 -15.72 10.17 0.87
C ALA A 380 -15.87 11.20 1.98
N LEU A 381 -14.87 11.38 2.84
CA LEU A 381 -14.92 12.32 3.96
C LEU A 381 -14.37 13.70 3.64
N ALA A 382 -13.51 13.82 2.61
CA ALA A 382 -12.85 15.07 2.24
C ALA A 382 -12.82 15.22 0.71
N ASN A 383 -13.14 16.43 0.23
CA ASN A 383 -13.08 16.79 -1.18
C ASN A 383 -11.79 17.54 -1.53
N ASP A 384 -11.13 18.16 -0.54
CA ASP A 384 -9.85 18.84 -0.72
C ASP A 384 -8.68 17.85 -0.59
N SER A 385 -7.68 18.00 -1.47
CA SER A 385 -6.55 17.07 -1.55
C SER A 385 -5.63 17.12 -0.33
N GLU A 386 -5.60 18.25 0.39
CA GLU A 386 -4.76 18.46 1.57
C GLU A 386 -5.29 17.68 2.78
N THR A 387 -6.58 17.82 3.10
CA THR A 387 -7.24 17.07 4.17
C THR A 387 -7.26 15.58 3.86
N LEU A 388 -7.49 15.20 2.60
CA LEU A 388 -7.45 13.80 2.18
C LEU A 388 -6.04 13.19 2.40
N SER A 389 -4.98 13.93 2.07
CA SER A 389 -3.60 13.51 2.32
C SER A 389 -3.34 13.29 3.82
N ARG A 390 -3.81 14.21 4.68
CA ARG A 390 -3.70 14.08 6.14
C ARG A 390 -4.48 12.88 6.69
N TYR A 391 -5.68 12.61 6.16
CA TYR A 391 -6.47 11.43 6.57
C TYR A 391 -5.79 10.12 6.17
N VAL A 392 -5.20 10.06 4.98
CA VAL A 392 -4.40 8.91 4.53
C VAL A 392 -3.14 8.76 5.39
N GLY A 393 -2.47 9.87 5.75
CA GLY A 393 -1.34 9.87 6.67
C GLY A 393 -1.69 9.32 8.05
N PHE A 394 -2.81 9.74 8.63
CA PHE A 394 -3.34 9.17 9.88
C PHE A 394 -3.60 7.68 9.75
N TYR A 395 -4.31 7.26 8.69
CA TYR A 395 -4.61 5.85 8.42
C TYR A 395 -3.33 5.01 8.36
N LYS A 396 -2.33 5.45 7.59
CA LYS A 396 -1.03 4.75 7.48
C LYS A 396 -0.25 4.73 8.79
N GLY A 397 -0.28 5.81 9.57
CA GLY A 397 0.36 5.89 10.88
C GLY A 397 -0.22 4.88 11.87
N VAL A 398 -1.54 4.87 12.02
CA VAL A 398 -2.25 3.91 12.89
C VAL A 398 -2.08 2.47 12.40
N GLN A 399 -2.15 2.25 11.09
CA GLN A 399 -1.89 0.95 10.45
C GLN A 399 -0.48 0.43 10.76
N SER A 400 0.53 1.31 10.72
CA SER A 400 1.92 0.95 11.03
C SER A 400 2.11 0.65 12.52
N ALA A 401 1.49 1.44 13.41
CA ALA A 401 1.51 1.16 14.85
C ALA A 401 0.87 -0.21 15.17
N GLY A 402 -0.27 -0.52 14.55
CA GLY A 402 -0.92 -1.83 14.69
C GLY A 402 -0.04 -2.97 14.19
N ALA A 403 0.60 -2.80 13.03
CA ALA A 403 1.55 -3.79 12.50
C ALA A 403 2.71 -4.05 13.46
N ALA A 404 3.34 -3.01 14.02
CA ALA A 404 4.44 -3.15 14.97
C ALA A 404 4.04 -3.97 16.21
N VAL A 405 2.84 -3.72 16.75
CA VAL A 405 2.31 -4.52 17.87
C VAL A 405 2.05 -5.97 17.44
N ALA A 406 1.48 -6.20 16.25
CA ALA A 406 1.16 -7.53 15.75
C ALA A 406 2.42 -8.41 15.62
N TRP A 407 3.52 -7.87 15.08
CA TRP A 407 4.79 -8.60 14.96
C TRP A 407 5.36 -8.93 16.34
N GLN A 408 5.29 -8.00 17.29
CA GLN A 408 5.75 -8.24 18.65
C GLN A 408 4.90 -9.28 19.41
N VAL A 409 3.58 -9.31 19.17
CA VAL A 409 2.68 -10.34 19.69
C VAL A 409 3.10 -11.72 19.21
N ASP A 410 3.52 -11.84 17.94
CA ASP A 410 4.00 -13.10 17.38
C ASP A 410 5.35 -13.52 17.99
N THR A 411 6.31 -12.59 18.12
CA THR A 411 7.60 -12.80 18.81
C THR A 411 7.43 -13.32 20.23
N ARG A 412 6.42 -12.82 20.97
CA ARG A 412 6.13 -13.24 22.36
C ARG A 412 5.48 -14.62 22.43
N LYS A 413 5.34 -15.32 21.31
CA LYS A 413 4.81 -16.69 21.20
C LYS A 413 3.38 -16.83 21.73
N ILE A 414 2.57 -15.78 21.64
CA ILE A 414 1.15 -15.82 22.01
C ILE A 414 0.43 -16.86 21.16
N SER A 415 -0.56 -17.55 21.74
CA SER A 415 -1.28 -18.63 21.07
C SER A 415 -1.90 -18.16 19.74
N PHE A 416 -1.86 -19.03 18.72
CA PHE A 416 -2.42 -18.73 17.40
C PHE A 416 -3.92 -18.44 17.44
N LEU A 417 -4.65 -19.14 18.31
CA LEU A 417 -6.08 -18.90 18.52
C LEU A 417 -6.33 -17.51 19.10
N SER A 418 -5.54 -17.05 20.07
CA SER A 418 -5.64 -15.69 20.61
C SER A 418 -5.37 -14.65 19.53
N GLN A 419 -4.36 -14.87 18.67
CA GLN A 419 -4.08 -13.96 17.55
C GLN A 419 -5.26 -13.90 16.55
N LEU A 420 -5.86 -15.05 16.22
CA LEU A 420 -7.05 -15.10 15.36
C LEU A 420 -8.24 -14.37 15.99
N ILE A 421 -8.52 -14.62 17.27
CA ILE A 421 -9.64 -13.98 17.97
C ILE A 421 -9.47 -12.47 18.00
N VAL A 422 -8.27 -11.97 18.27
CA VAL A 422 -7.98 -10.53 18.27
C VAL A 422 -8.20 -9.94 16.87
N ASN A 423 -7.66 -10.59 15.82
CA ASN A 423 -7.87 -10.16 14.44
C ASN A 423 -9.36 -10.12 14.08
N TRP A 424 -10.06 -11.22 14.30
CA TRP A 424 -11.48 -11.31 13.96
C TRP A 424 -12.33 -10.31 14.75
N SER A 425 -12.04 -10.11 16.05
CA SER A 425 -12.76 -9.14 16.88
C SER A 425 -12.52 -7.70 16.41
N LEU A 426 -11.27 -7.33 16.11
CA LEU A 426 -10.92 -6.00 15.63
C LEU A 426 -11.55 -5.69 14.27
N THR A 427 -11.50 -6.65 13.34
CA THR A 427 -12.13 -6.48 12.02
C THR A 427 -13.65 -6.41 12.15
N THR A 428 -14.27 -7.26 12.99
CA THR A 428 -15.72 -7.27 13.21
C THR A 428 -16.20 -5.97 13.88
N LEU A 429 -15.45 -5.44 14.85
CA LEU A 429 -15.74 -4.16 15.49
C LEU A 429 -15.63 -2.99 14.51
N SER A 430 -14.76 -3.10 13.51
CA SER A 430 -14.56 -2.05 12.51
C SER A 430 -15.79 -1.85 11.63
N TYR A 431 -16.50 -2.91 11.23
CA TYR A 431 -17.66 -2.80 10.35
C TYR A 431 -18.77 -1.87 10.86
N PRO A 432 -19.34 -2.04 12.07
CA PRO A 432 -20.39 -1.15 12.57
C PRO A 432 -19.88 0.30 12.74
N LEU A 433 -18.61 0.50 13.10
CA LEU A 433 -18.03 1.84 13.21
C LEU A 433 -17.94 2.53 11.84
N LEU A 434 -17.56 1.78 10.80
CA LEU A 434 -17.58 2.28 9.41
C LEU A 434 -19.02 2.56 8.93
N VAL A 435 -20.01 1.75 9.33
CA VAL A 435 -21.42 2.03 9.02
C VAL A 435 -21.90 3.32 9.69
N VAL A 436 -21.58 3.52 10.97
CA VAL A 436 -21.87 4.77 11.70
C VAL A 436 -21.20 5.97 11.03
N LEU A 437 -19.97 5.80 10.56
CA LEU A 437 -19.27 6.83 9.80
C LEU A 437 -19.99 7.17 8.48
N VAL A 438 -20.47 6.16 7.73
CA VAL A 438 -21.27 6.39 6.51
C VAL A 438 -22.57 7.12 6.84
N LEU A 439 -23.27 6.72 7.90
CA LEU A 439 -24.51 7.35 8.35
C LEU A 439 -24.32 8.84 8.68
N LEU A 440 -23.27 9.17 9.44
CA LEU A 440 -23.10 10.49 10.02
C LEU A 440 -22.27 11.45 9.15
N ALA A 441 -21.30 10.93 8.38
CA ALA A 441 -20.29 11.77 7.73
C ALA A 441 -20.32 11.75 6.20
N VAL A 442 -20.74 10.65 5.57
CA VAL A 442 -20.87 10.60 4.10
C VAL A 442 -22.14 11.34 3.72
N LYS A 443 -22.05 12.32 2.84
CA LYS A 443 -23.22 13.00 2.25
C LYS A 443 -23.39 12.51 0.81
N ASP A 444 -24.62 12.33 0.38
CA ASP A 444 -24.89 12.16 -1.05
C ASP A 444 -24.59 13.50 -1.75
N GLU A 445 -23.99 13.46 -2.94
CA GLU A 445 -23.78 14.65 -3.76
C GLU A 445 -25.13 15.26 -4.08
N LYS A 446 -25.56 16.26 -3.30
CA LYS A 446 -26.51 17.23 -3.78
C LYS A 446 -25.75 18.14 -4.72
N THR A 447 -26.26 18.22 -5.94
CA THR A 447 -26.03 19.20 -7.00
C THR A 447 -25.04 20.30 -6.60
N SER A 448 -23.87 20.29 -7.23
CA SER A 448 -22.80 21.29 -7.15
C SER A 448 -23.21 22.66 -7.71
N GLU A 449 -24.38 23.16 -7.33
CA GLU A 449 -24.93 24.47 -7.69
C GLU A 449 -25.14 25.37 -6.45
N GLU A 450 -25.30 24.84 -5.23
CA GLU A 450 -25.62 25.68 -4.05
C GLU A 450 -24.41 26.16 -3.22
N GLU A 451 -23.21 25.58 -3.38
CA GLU A 451 -22.03 25.96 -2.57
C GLU A 451 -21.12 27.03 -3.22
N ASN A 452 -21.35 27.38 -4.49
CA ASN A 452 -20.66 28.52 -5.13
C ASN A 452 -21.41 29.85 -4.97
N ASP A 453 -22.68 29.84 -4.58
CA ASP A 453 -23.51 31.06 -4.47
C ASP A 453 -23.36 31.80 -3.12
N THR A 454 -22.47 31.36 -2.23
CA THR A 454 -22.22 32.01 -0.93
C THR A 454 -20.84 32.67 -0.81
N LYS A 455 -20.10 32.82 -1.91
CA LYS A 455 -18.80 33.54 -1.92
C LYS A 455 -18.74 34.82 -2.76
N ASP A 456 -19.82 35.23 -3.41
CA ASP A 456 -19.88 36.50 -4.17
C ASP A 456 -20.95 37.46 -3.61
N VAL A 457 -20.63 38.14 -2.51
CA VAL A 457 -21.28 39.37 -2.00
C VAL A 457 -20.21 40.08 -1.15
N ASP A 458 -19.62 41.25 -1.39
CA ASP A 458 -19.84 42.45 -2.24
C ASP A 458 -18.45 43.07 -2.56
N PRO A 459 -18.28 43.83 -3.66
CA PRO A 459 -17.18 44.79 -3.80
C PRO A 459 -17.46 46.08 -3.00
N PRO A 460 -16.49 46.66 -2.26
CA PRO A 460 -16.71 47.95 -1.61
C PRO A 460 -16.83 49.06 -2.64
N SER A 461 -17.98 49.74 -2.61
CA SER A 461 -18.30 50.94 -3.37
C SER A 461 -17.18 51.99 -3.28
N ALA A 462 -16.63 52.38 -4.43
CA ALA A 462 -15.79 53.57 -4.54
C ALA A 462 -16.63 54.83 -4.25
N LYS A 463 -16.24 55.60 -3.24
CA LYS A 463 -16.69 56.99 -3.07
C LYS A 463 -15.79 57.91 -3.92
N PRO A 464 -16.34 58.85 -4.69
CA PRO A 464 -15.54 59.87 -5.37
C PRO A 464 -15.14 60.94 -4.33
N ALA A 465 -13.84 61.13 -4.11
CA ALA A 465 -13.31 62.27 -3.38
C ALA A 465 -12.99 63.39 -4.38
N PHE A 466 -13.71 64.49 -4.22
CA PHE A 466 -13.60 65.73 -4.97
C PHE A 466 -12.22 66.37 -4.84
N VAL A 467 -11.82 67.02 -5.93
CA VAL A 467 -10.79 68.06 -6.02
C VAL A 467 -11.23 69.26 -5.19
N HIS A 468 -10.44 69.64 -4.19
CA HIS A 468 -9.90 71.00 -4.00
C HIS A 468 -8.89 71.04 -2.85
#